data_AF-A0A8T4R1E3-F1
#
_entry.id   AF-A0A8T4R1E3-F1
#
_cell.length_a   1.000
_cell.length_b   1.000
_cell.length_c   1.000
_cell.angle_alpha   90.00
_cell.angle_beta   90.00
_cell.angle_gamma   90.00
#
_symmetry.space_group_name_H-M   'P 1'
#
loop_
_entity.id
_entity.type
_entity.pdbx_description
1 polymer ?
#
loop_
_entity_poly.entity_id
_entity_poly.type
_entity_poly.pdbx_seq_one_letter_code
_entity_poly.pdbx_strand_id
1 'polypeptide(L)'
;MELTLYLDKTVEQNAAIYFETSKKAKKKLEGATAALIESTKKLAKLEKEKKEKDKVNQQTEQNLKTKTKSEWYEKFRWFISSEGFLVIGGRDATTNEIIIKKFTDKEDIVFHTDMAGSPFFVIKCAQEKKKGKIPSEITLQETANATAIFSRAWKLGMSTLDVFYVSPEQISKTPQSGEYLVKGAFVIRGKTIYLKPDKMEVAIGVKHGINTHEIENIANETQINGKEVNSDKISSNKLGWLGGNKLISGPETSVAKQTKDYIVVEQGREKPSDIAKLFKKKFGGEIDDIIRILPSGGFKVKKR
;
A
#
# COMPACT_ATOMS: atom_id res chain seq x y z
N MET A 1 -50.44 -19.48 55.25
CA MET A 1 -49.62 -18.44 55.89
C MET A 1 -49.79 -18.61 57.37
N GLU A 2 -48.74 -19.01 58.07
CA GLU A 2 -48.75 -19.09 59.53
C GLU A 2 -48.39 -17.71 60.10
N LEU A 3 -49.15 -17.22 61.06
CA LEU A 3 -48.93 -15.92 61.71
C LEU A 3 -48.50 -16.16 63.16
N THR A 4 -47.34 -15.64 63.54
CA THR A 4 -46.85 -15.67 64.91
C THR A 4 -47.46 -14.51 65.69
N LEU A 5 -48.28 -14.80 66.70
CA LEU A 5 -48.87 -13.76 67.55
C LEU A 5 -48.07 -13.65 68.85
N TYR A 6 -47.81 -12.41 69.25
CA TYR A 6 -47.15 -12.10 70.51
C TYR A 6 -48.21 -11.95 71.60
N LEU A 7 -48.22 -12.87 72.56
CA LEU A 7 -49.24 -12.94 73.62
C LEU A 7 -49.14 -11.78 74.63
N ASP A 8 -48.01 -11.08 74.68
CA ASP A 8 -47.77 -9.87 75.47
C ASP A 8 -48.29 -8.59 74.80
N LYS A 9 -48.93 -8.69 73.63
CA LYS A 9 -49.42 -7.55 72.83
C LYS A 9 -50.90 -7.67 72.50
N THR A 10 -51.56 -6.53 72.35
CA THR A 10 -52.97 -6.54 71.92
C THR A 10 -53.10 -7.00 70.46
N VAL A 11 -54.32 -7.37 70.07
CA VAL A 11 -54.63 -7.81 68.70
C VAL A 11 -54.28 -6.70 67.70
N GLU A 12 -54.58 -5.45 68.04
CA GLU A 12 -54.29 -4.26 67.22
C GLU A 12 -52.78 -4.04 67.10
N GLN A 13 -52.02 -4.25 68.18
CA GLN A 13 -50.56 -4.12 68.17
C GLN A 13 -49.91 -5.22 67.32
N ASN A 14 -50.38 -6.47 67.41
CA ASN A 14 -49.93 -7.55 66.54
C ASN A 14 -50.25 -7.24 65.06
N ALA A 15 -51.46 -6.78 64.75
CA ALA A 15 -51.84 -6.38 63.39
C ALA A 15 -50.98 -5.23 62.85
N ALA A 16 -50.68 -4.23 63.69
CA ALA A 16 -49.82 -3.10 63.33
C ALA A 16 -48.38 -3.54 63.00
N ILE A 17 -47.82 -4.53 63.70
CA ILE A 17 -46.48 -5.08 63.40
C ILE A 17 -46.45 -5.71 62.01
N TYR A 18 -47.45 -6.52 61.65
CA TYR A 18 -47.54 -7.13 60.33
C TYR A 18 -47.79 -6.10 59.22
N PHE A 19 -48.57 -5.07 59.50
CA PHE A 19 -48.79 -3.97 58.58
C PHE A 19 -47.51 -3.17 58.31
N GLU A 20 -46.77 -2.80 59.37
CA GLU A 20 -45.51 -2.06 59.26
C GLU A 20 -44.39 -2.88 58.59
N THR A 21 -44.31 -4.18 58.87
CA THR A 21 -43.35 -5.07 58.20
C THR A 21 -43.65 -5.23 56.72
N SER A 22 -44.93 -5.41 56.36
CA SER A 22 -45.39 -5.44 54.96
C SER A 22 -45.08 -4.13 54.23
N LYS A 23 -45.35 -2.99 54.86
CA LYS A 23 -45.05 -1.65 54.30
C LYS A 23 -43.55 -1.44 54.08
N LYS A 24 -42.70 -1.86 55.04
CA LYS A 24 -41.23 -1.82 54.90
C LYS A 24 -40.72 -2.74 53.80
N ALA A 25 -41.27 -3.95 53.69
CA ALA A 25 -40.91 -4.89 52.63
C ALA A 25 -41.29 -4.34 51.25
N LYS A 26 -42.48 -3.75 51.11
CA LYS A 26 -42.95 -3.11 49.88
C LYS A 26 -42.03 -1.96 49.45
N LYS A 27 -41.67 -1.06 50.38
CA LYS A 27 -40.74 0.05 50.10
C LYS A 27 -39.34 -0.43 49.68
N LYS A 28 -38.83 -1.51 50.30
CA LYS A 28 -37.55 -2.13 49.88
C LYS A 28 -37.64 -2.75 48.49
N LEU A 29 -38.78 -3.36 48.15
CA LEU A 29 -39.03 -3.96 46.83
C LEU A 29 -39.10 -2.88 45.74
N GLU A 30 -39.76 -1.76 46.00
CA GLU A 30 -39.78 -0.60 45.10
C GLU A 30 -38.38 -0.02 44.87
N GLY A 31 -37.55 0.12 45.91
CA GLY A 31 -36.16 0.55 45.78
C GLY A 31 -35.28 -0.43 45.00
N ALA A 32 -35.44 -1.73 45.25
CA ALA A 32 -34.69 -2.79 44.55
C ALA A 32 -35.05 -2.87 43.07
N THR A 33 -36.34 -2.76 42.74
CA THR A 33 -36.81 -2.77 41.34
C THR A 33 -36.32 -1.55 40.56
N ALA A 34 -36.32 -0.37 41.18
CA ALA A 34 -35.76 0.84 40.57
C ALA A 34 -34.25 0.70 40.27
N ALA A 35 -33.46 0.18 41.22
CA ALA A 35 -32.03 -0.06 41.02
C ALA A 35 -31.74 -1.09 39.92
N LEU A 36 -32.59 -2.13 39.80
CA LEU A 36 -32.47 -3.17 38.78
C LEU A 36 -32.75 -2.59 37.37
N ILE A 37 -33.76 -1.72 37.24
CA ILE A 37 -34.07 -1.01 35.99
C ILE A 37 -32.92 -0.09 35.58
N GLU A 38 -32.29 0.61 36.52
CA GLU A 38 -31.17 1.49 36.21
C GLU A 38 -29.92 0.70 35.79
N SER A 39 -29.61 -0.39 36.48
CA SER A 39 -28.47 -1.26 36.17
C SER A 39 -28.63 -1.93 34.79
N THR A 40 -29.82 -2.43 34.48
CA THR A 40 -30.11 -3.04 33.16
C THR A 40 -30.01 -2.02 32.01
N LYS A 41 -30.46 -0.78 32.21
CA LYS A 41 -30.27 0.30 31.23
C LYS A 41 -28.79 0.65 31.02
N LYS A 42 -27.99 0.71 32.10
CA LYS A 42 -26.54 0.95 32.02
C LYS A 42 -25.81 -0.19 31.30
N LEU A 43 -26.14 -1.45 31.58
CA LEU A 43 -25.60 -2.62 30.89
C LEU A 43 -25.89 -2.58 29.39
N ALA A 44 -27.14 -2.29 29.01
CA ALA A 44 -27.53 -2.19 27.59
C ALA A 44 -26.78 -1.08 26.84
N LYS A 45 -26.47 0.05 27.51
CA LYS A 45 -25.68 1.13 26.92
C LYS A 45 -24.22 0.72 26.71
N LEU A 46 -23.60 0.11 27.73
CA LEU A 46 -22.22 -0.37 27.67
C LEU A 46 -22.04 -1.49 26.63
N GLU A 47 -23.02 -2.38 26.47
CA GLU A 47 -23.00 -3.41 25.42
C GLU A 47 -23.08 -2.82 24.01
N LYS A 48 -23.87 -1.76 23.81
CA LYS A 48 -23.91 -1.03 22.52
C LYS A 48 -22.57 -0.35 22.22
N GLU A 49 -22.00 0.34 23.20
CA GLU A 49 -20.69 0.99 23.05
C GLU A 49 -19.56 -0.03 22.80
N LYS A 50 -19.61 -1.20 23.44
CA LYS A 50 -18.69 -2.30 23.14
C LYS A 50 -18.88 -2.83 21.72
N LYS A 51 -20.11 -3.13 21.30
CA LYS A 51 -20.40 -3.62 19.93
C LYS A 51 -19.97 -2.62 18.85
N GLU A 52 -20.11 -1.32 19.08
CA GLU A 52 -19.63 -0.29 18.15
C GLU A 52 -18.10 -0.22 18.11
N LYS A 53 -17.43 -0.26 19.27
CA LYS A 53 -15.96 -0.31 19.34
C LYS A 53 -15.40 -1.58 18.73
N ASP A 54 -16.01 -2.73 18.97
CA ASP A 54 -15.61 -4.03 18.42
C ASP A 54 -15.77 -4.07 16.90
N LYS A 55 -16.85 -3.47 16.36
CA LYS A 55 -17.01 -3.33 14.89
C LYS A 55 -15.93 -2.46 14.27
N VAL A 56 -15.65 -1.29 14.85
CA VAL A 56 -14.58 -0.39 14.35
C VAL A 56 -13.22 -1.08 14.46
N ASN A 57 -12.94 -1.78 15.55
CA ASN A 57 -11.67 -2.45 15.76
C ASN A 57 -11.50 -3.68 14.86
N GLN A 58 -12.56 -4.47 14.64
CA GLN A 58 -12.56 -5.58 13.67
C GLN A 58 -12.36 -5.08 12.23
N GLN A 59 -12.98 -3.96 11.86
CA GLN A 59 -12.82 -3.37 10.52
C GLN A 59 -11.43 -2.76 10.31
N THR A 60 -10.83 -2.22 11.38
CA THR A 60 -9.44 -1.72 11.39
C THR A 60 -8.44 -2.87 11.35
N GLU A 61 -8.65 -3.94 12.13
CA GLU A 61 -7.81 -5.14 12.13
C GLU A 61 -7.90 -5.95 10.82
N GLN A 62 -9.07 -6.04 10.18
CA GLN A 62 -9.21 -6.67 8.87
C GLN A 62 -8.50 -5.88 7.75
N ASN A 63 -8.52 -4.54 7.82
CA ASN A 63 -7.74 -3.68 6.92
C ASN A 63 -6.22 -3.73 7.19
N LEU A 64 -5.79 -4.03 8.42
CA LEU A 64 -4.38 -4.20 8.79
C LEU A 64 -3.85 -5.60 8.43
N LYS A 65 -4.67 -6.66 8.56
CA LYS A 65 -4.29 -8.05 8.23
C LYS A 65 -4.18 -8.33 6.73
N THR A 66 -4.83 -7.54 5.89
CA THR A 66 -4.75 -7.64 4.42
C THR A 66 -3.61 -6.85 3.79
N LYS A 67 -2.95 -5.95 4.55
CA LYS A 67 -1.67 -5.36 4.14
C LYS A 67 -0.56 -6.38 4.34
N THR A 68 -0.40 -7.20 3.32
CA THR A 68 0.87 -7.66 2.77
C THR A 68 2.10 -6.99 3.41
N LYS A 69 3.15 -7.77 3.76
CA LYS A 69 4.43 -7.21 4.20
C LYS A 69 4.91 -6.22 3.13
N SER A 70 4.77 -4.92 3.41
CA SER A 70 5.17 -3.87 2.48
C SER A 70 6.66 -3.98 2.26
N GLU A 71 7.06 -4.11 1.01
CA GLU A 71 8.46 -4.07 0.64
C GLU A 71 9.01 -2.66 0.88
N TRP A 72 10.27 -2.56 1.29
CA TRP A 72 10.89 -1.29 1.70
C TRP A 72 10.88 -0.23 0.59
N TYR A 73 10.85 -0.66 -0.68
CA TYR A 73 10.88 0.19 -1.87
C TYR A 73 9.50 0.77 -2.23
N GLU A 74 8.40 0.26 -1.66
CA GLU A 74 7.03 0.71 -2.00
C GLU A 74 6.73 2.15 -1.55
N LYS A 75 7.56 2.67 -0.64
CA LYS A 75 7.55 4.08 -0.26
C LYS A 75 8.08 5.02 -1.36
N PHE A 76 8.72 4.47 -2.40
CA PHE A 76 9.21 5.20 -3.57
C PHE A 76 8.35 4.92 -4.80
N ARG A 77 8.60 5.62 -5.92
CA ARG A 77 8.20 5.10 -7.23
C ARG A 77 9.06 3.87 -7.49
N TRP A 78 8.49 2.82 -8.03
CA TRP A 78 9.26 1.61 -8.28
C TRP A 78 8.62 0.80 -9.40
N PHE A 79 9.46 0.04 -10.09
CA PHE A 79 9.04 -1.02 -11.00
C PHE A 79 10.14 -2.08 -11.07
N ILE A 80 9.78 -3.25 -11.59
CA ILE A 80 10.75 -4.28 -11.97
C ILE A 80 10.88 -4.22 -13.48
N SER A 81 12.10 -4.01 -13.98
CA SER A 81 12.38 -3.96 -15.42
C SER A 81 12.01 -5.28 -16.08
N SER A 82 11.88 -5.26 -17.40
CA SER A 82 11.58 -6.47 -18.18
C SER A 82 12.64 -7.57 -18.01
N GLU A 83 13.87 -7.19 -17.66
CA GLU A 83 15.00 -8.09 -17.35
C GLU A 83 15.08 -8.46 -15.86
N GLY A 84 14.16 -7.96 -15.03
CA GLY A 84 14.06 -8.30 -13.61
C GLY A 84 14.92 -7.44 -12.69
N PHE A 85 15.42 -6.28 -13.12
CA PHE A 85 16.10 -5.35 -12.22
C PHE A 85 15.08 -4.52 -11.44
N LEU A 86 15.31 -4.34 -10.13
CA LEU A 86 14.53 -3.39 -9.35
C LEU A 86 14.97 -1.98 -9.71
N VAL A 87 14.00 -1.15 -10.09
CA VAL A 87 14.22 0.27 -10.34
C VAL A 87 13.40 1.07 -9.36
N ILE A 88 14.02 2.01 -8.66
CA ILE A 88 13.37 2.90 -7.69
C ILE A 88 13.54 4.36 -8.11
N GLY A 89 12.55 5.20 -7.79
CA GLY A 89 12.55 6.62 -8.15
C GLY A 89 11.91 7.49 -7.08
N GLY A 90 12.44 8.70 -6.89
CA GLY A 90 11.89 9.61 -5.89
C GLY A 90 10.54 10.18 -6.30
N ARG A 91 9.74 10.54 -5.29
CA ARG A 91 8.42 11.19 -5.47
C ARG A 91 8.51 12.71 -5.33
N ASP A 92 9.52 13.18 -4.60
CA ASP A 92 9.76 14.58 -4.26
C ASP A 92 11.26 14.78 -3.93
N ALA A 93 11.64 16.04 -3.67
CA ALA A 93 13.01 16.40 -3.32
C ALA A 93 13.56 15.64 -2.09
N THR A 94 12.72 15.35 -1.09
CA THR A 94 13.15 14.68 0.14
C THR A 94 13.44 13.20 -0.11
N THR A 95 12.56 12.52 -0.85
CA THR A 95 12.71 11.12 -1.25
C THR A 95 13.84 10.93 -2.26
N ASN A 96 14.05 11.88 -3.18
CA ASN A 96 15.24 11.92 -4.04
C ASN A 96 16.52 11.89 -3.20
N GLU A 97 16.63 12.73 -2.16
CA GLU A 97 17.80 12.72 -1.28
C GLU A 97 17.98 11.40 -0.53
N ILE A 98 16.89 10.82 -0.05
CA ILE A 98 16.92 9.55 0.65
C ILE A 98 17.41 8.43 -0.27
N ILE A 99 16.95 8.38 -1.52
CA ILE A 99 17.37 7.37 -2.49
C ILE A 99 18.87 7.46 -2.74
N ILE A 100 19.37 8.65 -3.09
CA ILE A 100 20.78 8.86 -3.42
C ILE A 100 21.69 8.59 -2.24
N LYS A 101 21.30 8.98 -1.02
CA LYS A 101 22.16 8.83 0.17
C LYS A 101 22.09 7.46 0.84
N LYS A 102 20.93 6.80 0.82
CA LYS A 102 20.69 5.59 1.64
C LYS A 102 20.39 4.33 0.84
N PHE A 103 19.96 4.47 -0.42
CA PHE A 103 19.50 3.34 -1.23
C PHE A 103 20.22 3.25 -2.58
N THR A 104 21.37 3.90 -2.72
CA THR A 104 22.22 3.84 -3.91
C THR A 104 23.57 3.25 -3.52
N ASP A 105 23.92 2.12 -4.12
CA ASP A 105 25.17 1.40 -3.94
C ASP A 105 26.11 1.69 -5.11
N LYS A 106 27.43 1.50 -4.95
CA LYS A 106 28.44 1.90 -5.96
C LYS A 106 28.22 1.31 -7.36
N GLU A 107 27.66 0.12 -7.45
CA GLU A 107 27.41 -0.60 -8.71
C GLU A 107 26.09 -0.20 -9.39
N ASP A 108 25.25 0.60 -8.72
CA ASP A 108 23.97 1.03 -9.26
C ASP A 108 24.14 2.09 -10.37
N ILE A 109 23.08 2.33 -11.12
CA ILE A 109 23.06 3.34 -12.19
C ILE A 109 21.98 4.36 -11.87
N VAL A 110 22.35 5.64 -11.86
CA VAL A 110 21.45 6.74 -11.49
C VAL A 110 21.05 7.55 -12.70
N PHE A 111 19.75 7.82 -12.84
CA PHE A 111 19.13 8.55 -13.94
C PHE A 111 18.52 9.85 -13.45
N HIS A 112 18.66 10.89 -14.25
CA HIS A 112 18.06 12.21 -14.02
C HIS A 112 17.95 12.98 -15.35
N THR A 113 17.25 14.10 -15.37
CA THR A 113 17.17 15.00 -16.55
C THR A 113 17.71 16.38 -16.19
N ASP A 114 18.06 17.20 -17.18
CA ASP A 114 18.48 18.58 -16.91
C ASP A 114 17.33 19.47 -16.42
N MET A 115 16.09 18.98 -16.50
CA MET A 115 14.91 19.73 -16.08
C MET A 115 14.75 19.75 -14.56
N ALA A 116 14.58 20.95 -14.01
CA ALA A 116 14.25 21.12 -12.60
C ALA A 116 12.96 20.38 -12.22
N GLY A 117 12.98 19.65 -11.10
CA GLY A 117 11.85 18.84 -10.65
C GLY A 117 11.79 17.45 -11.27
N SER A 118 12.88 17.00 -11.90
CA SER A 118 13.06 15.61 -12.31
C SER A 118 13.22 14.69 -11.09
N PRO A 119 12.68 13.46 -11.14
CA PRO A 119 13.00 12.44 -10.16
C PRO A 119 14.42 11.92 -10.37
N PHE A 120 15.05 11.45 -9.29
CA PHE A 120 16.21 10.56 -9.38
C PHE A 120 15.70 9.12 -9.43
N PHE A 121 15.99 8.42 -10.53
CA PHE A 121 15.76 6.99 -10.66
C PHE A 121 17.07 6.21 -10.51
N VAL A 122 17.01 5.03 -9.90
CA VAL A 122 18.17 4.19 -9.65
C VAL A 122 17.84 2.75 -10.03
N ILE A 123 18.65 2.18 -10.92
CA ILE A 123 18.65 0.75 -11.21
C ILE A 123 19.50 0.06 -10.14
N LYS A 124 18.88 -0.86 -9.39
CA LYS A 124 19.55 -1.64 -8.35
C LYS A 124 20.30 -2.82 -8.97
N CYS A 125 21.61 -2.66 -9.13
CA CYS A 125 22.51 -3.66 -9.71
C CYS A 125 23.21 -4.50 -8.63
N ALA A 126 23.43 -3.93 -7.44
CA ALA A 126 24.15 -4.58 -6.35
C ALA A 126 23.38 -5.70 -5.61
N GLN A 127 22.12 -5.98 -5.99
CA GLN A 127 21.30 -6.97 -5.28
C GLN A 127 21.80 -8.41 -5.51
N GLU A 128 21.76 -9.25 -4.47
CA GLU A 128 22.30 -10.63 -4.50
C GLU A 128 21.83 -11.47 -5.70
N LYS A 129 20.55 -11.35 -6.10
CA LYS A 129 19.98 -12.09 -7.24
C LYS A 129 20.47 -11.60 -8.62
N LYS A 130 21.14 -10.45 -8.69
CA LYS A 130 21.57 -9.75 -9.91
C LYS A 130 23.03 -9.28 -9.87
N LYS A 131 23.77 -9.58 -8.80
CA LYS A 131 25.17 -9.22 -8.63
C LYS A 131 26.00 -9.70 -9.84
N GLY A 132 26.67 -8.77 -10.52
CA GLY A 132 27.44 -9.04 -11.73
C GLY A 132 26.66 -9.06 -13.06
N LYS A 133 25.33 -8.84 -13.05
CA LYS A 133 24.55 -8.65 -14.28
C LYS A 133 24.50 -7.17 -14.65
N ILE A 134 24.93 -6.86 -15.87
CA ILE A 134 24.89 -5.51 -16.43
C ILE A 134 23.51 -5.31 -17.07
N PRO A 135 22.76 -4.24 -16.74
CA PRO A 135 21.51 -3.92 -17.42
C PRO A 135 21.73 -3.72 -18.91
N SER A 136 20.91 -4.35 -19.76
CA SER A 136 20.97 -4.10 -21.19
C SER A 136 20.33 -2.74 -21.54
N GLU A 137 20.48 -2.33 -22.79
CA GLU A 137 19.84 -1.13 -23.34
C GLU A 137 18.32 -1.10 -23.09
N ILE A 138 17.66 -2.26 -23.02
CA ILE A 138 16.22 -2.34 -22.72
C ILE A 138 15.92 -1.79 -21.32
N THR A 139 16.63 -2.26 -20.28
CA THR A 139 16.41 -1.76 -18.91
C THR A 139 16.82 -0.29 -18.77
N LEU A 140 17.87 0.14 -19.48
CA LEU A 140 18.28 1.55 -19.50
C LEU A 140 17.17 2.42 -20.12
N GLN A 141 16.60 1.98 -21.24
CA GLN A 141 15.53 2.69 -21.93
C GLN A 141 14.23 2.71 -21.12
N GLU A 142 13.86 1.59 -20.48
CA GLU A 142 12.73 1.52 -19.53
C GLU A 142 12.89 2.54 -18.39
N THR A 143 14.10 2.66 -17.85
CA THR A 143 14.41 3.60 -16.77
C THR A 143 14.43 5.05 -17.26
N ALA A 144 14.94 5.29 -18.48
CA ALA A 144 14.90 6.61 -19.11
C ALA A 144 13.45 7.07 -19.33
N ASN A 145 12.61 6.21 -19.91
CA ASN A 145 11.18 6.47 -20.08
C ASN A 145 10.51 6.82 -18.75
N ALA A 146 10.72 6.00 -17.71
CA ALA A 146 10.17 6.27 -16.38
C ALA A 146 10.65 7.63 -15.82
N THR A 147 11.93 7.94 -15.94
CA THR A 147 12.51 9.22 -15.50
C THR A 147 11.82 10.40 -16.18
N ALA A 148 11.64 10.35 -17.50
CA ALA A 148 10.97 11.40 -18.26
C ALA A 148 9.46 11.52 -17.91
N ILE A 149 8.75 10.39 -17.82
CA ILE A 149 7.31 10.33 -17.47
C ILE A 149 7.03 10.94 -16.10
N PHE A 150 7.88 10.67 -15.10
CA PHE A 150 7.67 11.18 -13.75
C PHE A 150 8.31 12.55 -13.50
N SER A 151 8.95 13.14 -14.52
CA SER A 151 9.43 14.52 -14.49
C SER A 151 8.32 15.53 -14.82
N ARG A 152 8.69 16.81 -14.86
CA ARG A 152 7.78 17.88 -15.31
C ARG A 152 7.45 17.79 -16.79
N ALA A 153 8.20 17.04 -17.61
CA ALA A 153 7.93 16.84 -19.03
C ALA A 153 6.50 16.33 -19.28
N TRP A 154 6.02 15.39 -18.45
CA TRP A 154 4.66 14.88 -18.53
C TRP A 154 3.62 15.99 -18.33
N LYS A 155 3.78 16.79 -17.27
CA LYS A 155 2.88 17.89 -16.97
C LYS A 155 2.85 18.92 -18.10
N LEU A 156 3.99 19.14 -18.75
CA LEU A 156 4.14 20.07 -19.87
C LEU A 156 3.67 19.49 -21.22
N GLY A 157 3.34 18.20 -21.29
CA GLY A 157 2.92 17.57 -22.55
C GLY A 157 4.05 17.42 -23.56
N MET A 158 5.29 17.31 -23.10
CA MET A 158 6.42 17.05 -23.97
C MET A 158 6.35 15.64 -24.54
N SER A 159 6.67 15.49 -25.83
CA SER A 159 6.72 14.19 -26.51
C SER A 159 7.94 13.36 -26.13
N THR A 160 9.02 14.01 -25.72
CA THR A 160 10.26 13.40 -25.25
C THR A 160 11.01 14.39 -24.37
N LEU A 161 11.87 13.90 -23.48
CA LEU A 161 12.83 14.69 -22.71
C LEU A 161 14.11 13.89 -22.59
N ASP A 162 15.25 14.46 -22.97
CA ASP A 162 16.53 13.76 -22.85
C ASP A 162 16.84 13.44 -21.37
N VAL A 163 17.27 12.21 -21.14
CA VAL A 163 17.60 11.69 -19.81
C VAL A 163 19.05 11.27 -19.84
N PHE A 164 19.83 11.66 -18.85
CA PHE A 164 21.17 11.13 -18.70
C PHE A 164 21.23 10.12 -17.55
N TYR A 165 22.25 9.27 -17.59
CA TYR A 165 22.62 8.45 -16.45
C TYR A 165 24.11 8.58 -16.12
N VAL A 166 24.41 8.32 -14.84
CA VAL A 166 25.75 8.43 -14.24
C VAL A 166 25.96 7.36 -13.19
N SER A 167 27.22 7.12 -12.83
CA SER A 167 27.55 6.32 -11.66
C SER A 167 27.29 7.14 -10.36
N PRO A 168 27.00 6.47 -9.23
CA PRO A 168 26.74 7.13 -7.96
C PRO A 168 27.89 8.01 -7.47
N GLU A 169 29.14 7.64 -7.79
CA GLU A 169 30.35 8.37 -7.40
C GLU A 169 30.45 9.75 -8.08
N GLN A 170 29.75 9.95 -9.19
CA GLN A 170 29.69 11.22 -9.90
C GLN A 170 28.74 12.23 -9.23
N ILE A 171 27.94 11.80 -8.26
CA ILE A 171 26.89 12.61 -7.64
C ILE A 171 27.41 13.21 -6.33
N SER A 172 27.32 14.53 -6.22
CA SER A 172 27.80 15.27 -5.06
C SER A 172 26.79 16.29 -4.55
N LYS A 173 26.83 16.56 -3.25
CA LYS A 173 26.09 17.65 -2.61
C LYS A 173 26.89 18.92 -2.40
N THR A 174 28.17 18.92 -2.74
CA THR A 174 29.03 20.08 -2.57
C THR A 174 28.94 20.93 -3.85
N PRO A 175 28.35 22.14 -3.80
CA PRO A 175 28.35 23.06 -4.93
C PRO A 175 29.78 23.55 -5.27
N GLN A 176 29.94 24.25 -6.40
CA GLN A 176 31.17 25.01 -6.64
C GLN A 176 31.27 26.19 -5.65
N SER A 177 32.48 26.68 -5.41
CA SER A 177 32.72 27.77 -4.46
C SER A 177 31.92 29.00 -4.87
N GLY A 178 31.06 29.50 -3.98
CA GLY A 178 30.20 30.67 -4.22
C GLY A 178 28.77 30.34 -4.69
N GLU A 179 28.43 29.08 -4.96
CA GLU A 179 27.08 28.67 -5.34
C GLU A 179 26.31 28.04 -4.17
N TYR A 180 24.98 28.22 -4.15
CA TYR A 180 24.08 27.59 -3.17
C TYR A 180 23.26 26.49 -3.82
N LEU A 181 23.20 25.31 -3.18
CA LEU A 181 22.45 24.17 -3.68
C LEU A 181 21.09 24.08 -3.00
N VAL A 182 20.02 24.11 -3.81
CA VAL A 182 18.65 23.91 -3.28
C VAL A 182 18.45 22.49 -2.77
N LYS A 183 17.50 22.32 -1.84
CA LYS A 183 17.14 21.00 -1.30
C LYS A 183 16.73 20.04 -2.43
N GLY A 184 17.28 18.83 -2.43
CA GLY A 184 17.06 17.83 -3.47
C GLY A 184 17.89 17.99 -4.75
N ALA A 185 18.65 19.08 -4.91
CA ALA A 185 19.59 19.21 -6.01
C ALA A 185 20.92 18.50 -5.69
N PHE A 186 21.59 18.05 -6.74
CA PHE A 186 22.88 17.41 -6.70
C PHE A 186 23.73 17.93 -7.86
N VAL A 187 25.03 18.04 -7.62
CA VAL A 187 26.03 18.37 -8.63
C VAL A 187 26.54 17.06 -9.22
N ILE A 188 26.53 16.98 -10.54
CA ILE A 188 27.03 15.83 -11.28
C ILE A 188 28.39 16.19 -11.88
N ARG A 189 29.40 15.36 -11.62
CA ARG A 189 30.77 15.58 -12.09
C ARG A 189 31.20 14.46 -13.05
N GLY A 190 31.98 14.84 -14.07
CA GLY A 190 32.50 13.91 -15.06
C GLY A 190 31.53 13.68 -16.23
N LYS A 191 31.73 12.57 -16.95
CA LYS A 191 31.02 12.26 -18.19
C LYS A 191 29.59 11.78 -17.89
N THR A 192 28.60 12.42 -18.51
CA THR A 192 27.21 11.95 -18.55
C THR A 192 26.94 11.22 -19.86
N ILE A 193 26.08 10.19 -19.82
CA ILE A 193 25.63 9.49 -21.03
C ILE A 193 24.14 9.78 -21.19
N TYR A 194 23.77 10.37 -22.32
CA TYR A 194 22.39 10.72 -22.63
C TYR A 194 21.70 9.60 -23.39
N LEU A 195 20.44 9.40 -23.05
CA LEU A 195 19.48 8.53 -23.72
C LEU A 195 18.27 9.37 -24.09
N LYS A 196 17.64 9.00 -25.21
CA LYS A 196 16.42 9.62 -25.67
C LYS A 196 15.25 8.68 -25.37
N PRO A 197 14.37 9.00 -24.40
CA PRO A 197 13.13 8.28 -24.18
C PRO A 197 12.35 8.15 -25.48
N ASP A 198 11.91 6.93 -25.77
CA ASP A 198 11.18 6.57 -26.99
C ASP A 198 9.67 6.52 -26.74
N LYS A 199 9.26 6.44 -25.47
CA LYS A 199 7.87 6.31 -25.06
C LYS A 199 7.52 7.20 -23.88
N MET A 200 6.54 8.09 -24.09
CA MET A 200 5.90 8.90 -23.04
C MET A 200 4.55 8.30 -22.66
N GLU A 201 4.57 7.06 -22.18
CA GLU A 201 3.38 6.31 -21.75
C GLU A 201 3.67 5.54 -20.46
N VAL A 202 2.69 5.46 -19.56
CA VAL A 202 2.81 4.69 -18.31
C VAL A 202 1.77 3.60 -18.26
N ALA A 203 2.20 2.39 -17.90
CA ALA A 203 1.33 1.27 -17.62
C ALA A 203 1.03 1.18 -16.13
N ILE A 204 -0.21 0.82 -15.82
CA ILE A 204 -0.70 0.61 -14.46
C ILE A 204 -1.40 -0.73 -14.44
N GLY A 205 -1.07 -1.59 -13.49
CA GLY A 205 -1.63 -2.93 -13.43
C GLY A 205 -1.72 -3.50 -12.03
N VAL A 206 -2.39 -4.63 -11.92
CA VAL A 206 -2.46 -5.44 -10.70
C VAL A 206 -1.66 -6.70 -10.89
N LYS A 207 -0.67 -6.89 -10.02
CA LYS A 207 0.02 -8.16 -9.85
C LYS A 207 -0.72 -8.97 -8.80
N HIS A 208 -1.42 -10.01 -9.24
CA HIS A 208 -2.08 -10.97 -8.36
C HIS A 208 -0.99 -11.75 -7.61
N GLY A 209 -1.06 -11.73 -6.29
CA GLY A 209 -0.29 -12.68 -5.51
C GLY A 209 -1.05 -14.00 -5.40
N ILE A 210 -0.32 -15.09 -5.17
CA ILE A 210 -0.92 -16.40 -4.96
C ILE A 210 -1.34 -16.48 -3.50
N ASN A 211 -2.58 -16.88 -3.26
CA ASN A 211 -3.08 -17.13 -1.90
C ASN A 211 -2.41 -18.40 -1.35
N THR A 212 -1.94 -18.38 -0.11
CA THR A 212 -1.32 -19.56 0.53
C THR A 212 -2.23 -20.79 0.52
N HIS A 213 -3.55 -20.59 0.64
CA HIS A 213 -4.52 -21.68 0.52
C HIS A 213 -4.64 -22.26 -0.89
N GLU A 214 -4.41 -21.47 -1.95
CA GLU A 214 -4.37 -22.00 -3.32
C GLU A 214 -3.12 -22.86 -3.54
N ILE A 215 -1.99 -22.51 -2.93
CA ILE A 215 -0.77 -23.33 -2.97
C ILE A 215 -0.99 -24.64 -2.22
N GLU A 216 -1.61 -24.60 -1.04
CA GLU A 216 -1.94 -25.79 -0.25
C GLU A 216 -2.93 -26.71 -1.00
N ASN A 217 -3.96 -26.15 -1.64
CA ASN A 217 -4.92 -26.92 -2.43
C ASN A 217 -4.27 -27.55 -3.67
N ILE A 218 -3.42 -26.81 -4.39
CA ILE A 218 -2.66 -27.37 -5.53
C ILE A 218 -1.71 -28.47 -5.06
N ALA A 219 -1.02 -28.27 -3.93
CA ALA A 219 -0.13 -29.29 -3.35
C ALA A 219 -0.92 -30.55 -2.94
N ASN A 220 -2.09 -30.39 -2.33
CA ASN A 220 -2.96 -31.49 -1.91
C ASN A 220 -3.57 -32.24 -3.11
N GLU A 221 -4.08 -31.54 -4.13
CA GLU A 221 -4.60 -32.17 -5.36
C GLU A 221 -3.51 -32.93 -6.13
N THR A 222 -2.26 -32.45 -6.09
CA THR A 222 -1.13 -33.12 -6.73
C THR A 222 -0.71 -34.38 -5.97
N GLN A 223 -0.84 -34.40 -4.64
CA GLN A 223 -0.61 -35.60 -3.81
C GLN A 223 -1.71 -36.65 -3.98
N ILE A 224 -2.96 -36.25 -4.19
CA ILE A 224 -4.10 -37.19 -4.37
C ILE A 224 -3.98 -37.98 -5.69
N ASN A 225 -3.38 -37.41 -6.75
CA ASN A 225 -3.28 -38.04 -8.07
C ASN A 225 -2.02 -38.89 -8.31
N GLY A 226 -1.26 -39.24 -7.27
CA GLY A 226 -0.35 -40.39 -7.26
C GLY A 226 0.79 -40.39 -8.29
N LYS A 227 1.20 -39.23 -8.82
CA LYS A 227 2.44 -39.11 -9.60
C LYS A 227 3.42 -38.23 -8.85
N GLU A 228 4.51 -38.83 -8.35
CA GLU A 228 5.72 -38.08 -8.00
C GLU A 228 6.20 -37.35 -9.24
N VAL A 229 5.92 -36.04 -9.30
CA VAL A 229 6.47 -35.18 -10.34
C VAL A 229 7.65 -34.44 -9.73
N ASN A 230 8.82 -34.76 -10.28
CA ASN A 230 10.10 -34.08 -10.11
C ASN A 230 9.92 -32.56 -9.93
N SER A 231 10.40 -32.04 -8.79
CA SER A 231 10.24 -30.65 -8.33
C SER A 231 10.77 -29.59 -9.30
N ASP A 232 11.49 -30.02 -10.34
CA ASP A 232 12.12 -29.17 -11.34
C ASP A 232 11.17 -28.79 -12.51
N LYS A 233 9.92 -29.28 -12.54
CA LYS A 233 8.93 -28.96 -13.60
C LYS A 233 7.80 -28.02 -13.19
N ILE A 234 7.77 -27.51 -11.95
CA ILE A 234 6.99 -26.30 -11.65
C ILE A 234 7.86 -25.12 -12.08
N SER A 235 7.84 -24.88 -13.39
CA SER A 235 8.49 -23.75 -14.06
C SER A 235 8.48 -22.50 -13.17
N SER A 236 9.68 -22.02 -12.88
CA SER A 236 10.01 -20.79 -12.16
C SER A 236 9.31 -19.52 -12.71
N ASN A 237 8.55 -19.62 -13.81
CA ASN A 237 7.69 -18.57 -14.34
C ASN A 237 6.26 -18.54 -13.76
N LYS A 238 5.86 -19.47 -12.88
CA LYS A 238 4.49 -19.55 -12.35
C LYS A 238 4.34 -19.33 -10.85
N LEU A 239 5.42 -18.98 -10.14
CA LEU A 239 5.37 -18.61 -8.73
C LEU A 239 5.14 -17.09 -8.59
N GLY A 240 3.87 -16.71 -8.50
CA GLY A 240 3.44 -15.37 -8.12
C GLY A 240 3.82 -15.03 -6.67
N TRP A 241 3.70 -13.75 -6.33
CA TRP A 241 4.06 -13.20 -5.02
C TRP A 241 3.14 -13.77 -3.91
N LEU A 242 3.66 -14.07 -2.72
CA LEU A 242 2.85 -14.59 -1.61
C LEU A 242 2.10 -13.43 -0.91
N GLY A 243 0.79 -13.29 -1.18
CA GLY A 243 -0.12 -12.34 -0.52
C GLY A 243 -1.16 -11.71 -1.47
N GLY A 244 -1.92 -10.71 -0.99
CA GLY A 244 -2.98 -10.04 -1.76
C GLY A 244 -2.53 -9.27 -3.03
N ASN A 245 -3.50 -8.81 -3.81
CA ASN A 245 -3.28 -8.05 -5.06
C ASN A 245 -2.39 -6.82 -4.83
N LYS A 246 -1.32 -6.69 -5.64
CA LYS A 246 -0.36 -5.60 -5.56
C LYS A 246 -0.47 -4.67 -6.77
N LEU A 247 -0.65 -3.38 -6.51
CA LEU A 247 -0.68 -2.36 -7.55
C LEU A 247 0.75 -2.06 -8.04
N ILE A 248 0.94 -2.05 -9.36
CA ILE A 248 2.22 -1.77 -10.01
C ILE A 248 2.09 -0.71 -11.09
N SER A 249 3.16 0.05 -11.30
CA SER A 249 3.23 1.10 -12.34
C SER A 249 4.63 1.18 -12.95
N GLY A 250 4.73 1.50 -14.23
CA GLY A 250 6.01 1.73 -14.89
C GLY A 250 5.90 1.70 -16.40
N PRO A 251 7.02 1.52 -17.12
CA PRO A 251 7.01 1.30 -18.56
C PRO A 251 6.13 0.10 -18.94
N GLU A 252 5.44 0.15 -20.08
CA GLU A 252 4.57 -0.94 -20.54
C GLU A 252 5.30 -2.27 -20.64
N THR A 253 6.51 -2.27 -21.21
CA THR A 253 7.34 -3.47 -21.38
C THR A 253 7.68 -4.14 -20.05
N SER A 254 7.87 -3.35 -18.99
CA SER A 254 8.14 -3.84 -17.63
C SER A 254 6.88 -4.39 -16.96
N VAL A 255 5.75 -3.67 -17.06
CA VAL A 255 4.48 -4.08 -16.43
C VAL A 255 3.90 -5.31 -17.12
N ALA A 256 3.96 -5.38 -18.45
CA ALA A 256 3.45 -6.50 -19.24
C ALA A 256 4.17 -7.83 -18.96
N LYS A 257 5.42 -7.79 -18.47
CA LYS A 257 6.15 -8.99 -18.02
C LYS A 257 5.62 -9.53 -16.69
N GLN A 258 4.93 -8.71 -15.91
CA GLN A 258 4.47 -9.07 -14.57
C GLN A 258 2.99 -9.41 -14.52
N THR A 259 2.17 -8.81 -15.38
CA THR A 259 0.72 -9.05 -15.40
C THR A 259 0.12 -8.79 -16.78
N LYS A 260 -1.00 -9.46 -17.07
CA LYS A 260 -1.86 -9.13 -18.22
C LYS A 260 -2.94 -8.10 -17.85
N ASP A 261 -3.15 -7.90 -16.56
CA ASP A 261 -4.18 -7.02 -16.00
C ASP A 261 -3.60 -5.62 -15.79
N TYR A 262 -3.43 -4.91 -16.90
CA TYR A 262 -2.96 -3.52 -16.90
C TYR A 262 -3.70 -2.68 -17.94
N ILE A 263 -3.62 -1.36 -17.78
CA ILE A 263 -3.95 -0.36 -18.80
C ILE A 263 -2.71 0.47 -19.10
N VAL A 264 -2.68 1.10 -20.27
CA VAL A 264 -1.64 2.08 -20.64
C VAL A 264 -2.29 3.43 -20.83
N VAL A 265 -1.69 4.44 -20.19
CA VAL A 265 -2.12 5.83 -20.28
C VAL A 265 -0.99 6.71 -20.79
N GLU A 266 -1.36 7.72 -21.55
CA GLU A 266 -0.48 8.77 -22.09
C GLU A 266 -0.89 10.12 -21.52
N GLN A 267 -0.11 11.15 -21.82
CA GLN A 267 -0.49 12.52 -21.48
C GLN A 267 -1.80 12.90 -22.17
N GLY A 268 -2.67 13.57 -21.44
CA GLY A 268 -3.93 14.07 -21.99
C GLY A 268 -4.65 15.04 -21.07
N ARG A 269 -5.98 15.10 -21.21
CA ARG A 269 -6.84 16.07 -20.51
C ARG A 269 -7.66 15.48 -19.36
N GLU A 270 -7.74 14.16 -19.25
CA GLU A 270 -8.48 13.48 -18.18
C GLU A 270 -7.77 13.66 -16.84
N LYS A 271 -8.54 13.74 -15.74
CA LYS A 271 -7.97 13.93 -14.40
C LYS A 271 -7.43 12.59 -13.87
N PRO A 272 -6.44 12.62 -12.96
CA PRO A 272 -5.96 11.41 -12.29
C PRO A 272 -7.08 10.58 -11.66
N SER A 273 -8.10 11.23 -11.09
CA SER A 273 -9.25 10.57 -10.46
C SER A 273 -10.16 9.85 -11.45
N ASP A 274 -10.24 10.30 -12.70
CA ASP A 274 -11.04 9.63 -13.75
C ASP A 274 -10.36 8.34 -14.18
N ILE A 275 -9.04 8.38 -14.37
CA ILE A 275 -8.21 7.20 -14.62
C ILE A 275 -8.27 6.22 -13.45
N ALA A 276 -8.20 6.72 -12.21
CA ALA A 276 -8.28 5.88 -11.03
C ALA A 276 -9.64 5.18 -10.89
N LYS A 277 -10.76 5.87 -11.18
CA LYS A 277 -12.10 5.26 -11.22
C LYS A 277 -12.22 4.21 -12.33
N LEU A 278 -11.68 4.49 -13.51
CA LEU A 278 -11.65 3.54 -14.62
C LEU A 278 -10.88 2.27 -14.24
N PHE A 279 -9.69 2.43 -13.66
CA PHE A 279 -8.87 1.32 -13.19
C PHE A 279 -9.59 0.52 -12.10
N LYS A 280 -10.13 1.20 -11.09
CA LYS A 280 -10.90 0.58 -9.99
C LYS A 280 -12.07 -0.24 -10.50
N LYS A 281 -12.80 0.24 -11.51
CA LYS A 281 -13.92 -0.50 -12.11
C LYS A 281 -13.46 -1.81 -12.75
N LYS A 282 -12.25 -1.87 -13.31
CA LYS A 282 -11.75 -3.04 -14.04
C LYS A 282 -11.01 -4.03 -13.13
N PHE A 283 -10.20 -3.55 -12.20
CA PHE A 283 -9.28 -4.37 -11.42
C PHE A 283 -9.41 -4.20 -9.90
N GLY A 284 -10.30 -3.34 -9.42
CA GLY A 284 -10.44 -3.00 -8.01
C GLY A 284 -9.33 -2.06 -7.50
N GLY A 285 -9.18 -2.01 -6.17
CA GLY A 285 -8.20 -1.16 -5.49
C GLY A 285 -8.75 0.18 -5.00
N GLU A 286 -7.96 0.85 -4.18
CA GLU A 286 -8.30 2.15 -3.62
C GLU A 286 -7.87 3.29 -4.54
N ILE A 287 -8.75 4.30 -4.67
CA ILE A 287 -8.57 5.40 -5.61
C ILE A 287 -7.28 6.17 -5.30
N ASP A 288 -7.01 6.44 -4.02
CA ASP A 288 -5.84 7.20 -3.59
C ASP A 288 -4.53 6.45 -3.88
N ASP A 289 -4.52 5.13 -3.73
CA ASP A 289 -3.36 4.30 -4.05
C ASP A 289 -3.08 4.28 -5.56
N ILE A 290 -4.14 4.25 -6.38
CA ILE A 290 -4.02 4.36 -7.85
C ILE A 290 -3.51 5.74 -8.26
N ILE A 291 -4.01 6.82 -7.66
CA ILE A 291 -3.52 8.18 -7.94
C ILE A 291 -2.05 8.32 -7.53
N ARG A 292 -1.62 7.69 -6.43
CA ARG A 292 -0.25 7.80 -5.92
C ARG A 292 0.82 7.27 -6.87
N ILE A 293 0.49 6.27 -7.69
CA ILE A 293 1.43 5.68 -8.64
C ILE A 293 1.45 6.40 -9.99
N LEU A 294 0.48 7.26 -10.26
CA LEU A 294 0.41 8.07 -11.48
C LEU A 294 1.44 9.20 -11.49
N PRO A 295 1.90 9.65 -12.67
CA PRO A 295 2.63 10.91 -12.80
C PRO A 295 1.72 12.11 -12.52
N SER A 296 2.30 13.26 -12.21
CA SER A 296 1.51 14.47 -11.98
C SER A 296 1.12 15.11 -13.32
N GLY A 297 -0.17 15.14 -13.65
CA GLY A 297 -0.66 15.77 -14.87
C GLY A 297 -2.03 15.25 -15.29
N GLY A 298 -2.41 15.56 -16.53
CA GLY A 298 -3.58 14.99 -17.17
C GLY A 298 -3.26 13.74 -17.98
N PHE A 299 -4.29 12.98 -18.33
CA PHE A 299 -4.17 11.65 -18.91
C PHE A 299 -5.06 11.45 -20.13
N LYS A 300 -4.73 10.43 -20.91
CA LYS A 300 -5.56 9.82 -21.95
C LYS A 300 -5.31 8.32 -21.95
N VAL A 301 -6.36 7.52 -22.01
CA VAL A 301 -6.22 6.06 -22.13
C VAL A 301 -5.78 5.69 -23.54
N LYS A 302 -4.64 5.00 -23.65
CA LYS A 302 -4.12 4.48 -24.93
C LYS A 302 -4.59 3.06 -25.18
N LYS A 303 -4.47 2.20 -24.17
CA LYS A 303 -4.77 0.76 -24.24
C LYS A 303 -5.60 0.34 -23.03
N ARG A 304 -6.64 -0.45 -23.31
CA ARG A 304 -7.49 -1.06 -22.30
C ARG A 304 -7.21 -2.54 -22.18
#